data_AF-A0A662K369-F1
#
_entry.id   AF-A0A662K369-F1
#
_cell.length_a   1.000
_cell.length_b   1.000
_cell.length_c   1.000
_cell.angle_alpha   90.00
_cell.angle_beta   90.00
_cell.angle_gamma   90.00
#
_symmetry.space_group_name_H-M   'P 1'
#
loop_
_entity.id
_entity.type
_entity.pdbx_description
1 polymer ?
#
loop_
_entity_poly.entity_id
_entity_poly.type
_entity_poly.pdbx_seq_one_letter_code
_entity_poly.pdbx_strand_id
1 'polypeptide(L)'
;MRREIAWRVFADEYNDATLEVKGGGEKEPSYVITPLGAKINRVFIVGVLTDIENISEEGKMLRAHVSDPTGVFTIYSGKYQPDVTKKLSEIDTPAFVAITGKSRAFEPEKGVIYVSVRPENVCEVDEKTRNFHILETCKHTLERIEAMQEALKLSQPNVYDLQKLGYPKELCEGIINAIKHYRNIDLQRYIDLISEALNYLIPLGEELPVIEKTEMIEETPTVNEKIVPDEIENMVLEIIKDLESENGVPWDMIIEKCNEAGINKDLAEEALVSLMDKGIVFEPSLGVIKTT
;
A
#
# COMPACT_ATOMS: atom_id res chain seq x y z
N MET A 1 25.16 2.71 12.69
CA MET A 1 23.74 2.44 12.40
C MET A 1 23.53 2.63 10.90
N ARG A 2 22.99 1.63 10.20
CA ARG A 2 22.75 1.70 8.74
C ARG A 2 21.69 2.79 8.49
N ARG A 3 21.89 3.64 7.48
CA ARG A 3 20.87 4.65 7.12
C ARG A 3 19.65 3.91 6.57
N GLU A 4 18.49 4.20 7.13
CA GLU A 4 17.22 3.68 6.63
C GLU A 4 16.83 4.37 5.32
N ILE A 5 16.06 3.64 4.50
CA ILE A 5 15.54 4.12 3.23
C ILE A 5 14.53 5.24 3.53
N ALA A 6 14.62 6.32 2.74
CA ALA A 6 13.70 7.43 2.88
C ALA A 6 12.38 7.08 2.18
N TRP A 7 11.28 7.20 2.91
CA TRP A 7 9.94 6.96 2.39
C TRP A 7 9.54 8.08 1.41
N ARG A 8 8.85 7.68 0.34
CA ARG A 8 8.11 8.59 -0.53
C ARG A 8 6.65 8.53 -0.12
N VAL A 9 6.16 9.64 0.41
CA VAL A 9 4.80 9.83 0.86
C VAL A 9 4.34 11.22 0.42
N PHE A 10 3.05 11.36 0.19
CA PHE A 10 2.42 12.65 -0.06
C PHE A 10 2.27 13.44 1.25
N ALA A 11 2.21 14.77 1.15
CA ALA A 11 2.10 15.67 2.29
C ALA A 11 0.83 15.38 3.10
N ASP A 12 -0.29 15.12 2.44
CA ASP A 12 -1.56 14.82 3.11
C ASP A 12 -1.49 13.53 3.95
N GLU A 13 -1.00 12.42 3.38
CA GLU A 13 -0.78 11.17 4.14
C GLU A 13 0.20 11.37 5.31
N TYR A 14 1.27 12.14 5.08
CA TYR A 14 2.25 12.41 6.13
C TYR A 14 1.64 13.23 7.27
N ASN A 15 0.87 14.28 6.94
CA ASN A 15 0.26 15.20 7.90
C ASN A 15 -0.89 14.56 8.67
N ASP A 16 -1.55 13.53 8.12
CA ASP A 16 -2.54 12.71 8.84
C ASP A 16 -1.93 11.85 9.96
N ALA A 17 -0.60 11.72 10.01
CA ALA A 17 0.04 10.84 10.97
C ALA A 17 -0.02 11.41 12.40
N THR A 18 -0.64 10.63 13.31
CA THR A 18 -0.79 10.95 14.74
C THR A 18 -0.17 9.89 15.65
N LEU A 19 0.59 8.94 15.10
CA LEU A 19 1.27 7.90 15.86
C LEU A 19 2.79 8.06 15.78
N GLU A 20 3.44 8.31 16.92
CA GLU A 20 4.88 8.20 17.09
C GLU A 20 5.23 6.92 17.87
N VAL A 21 6.05 6.06 17.28
CA VAL A 21 6.65 4.90 17.94
C VAL A 21 8.09 5.23 18.29
N LYS A 22 8.37 5.38 19.58
CA LYS A 22 9.73 5.59 20.10
C LYS A 22 10.38 4.24 20.36
N GLY A 23 11.66 4.09 20.00
CA GLY A 23 12.44 2.96 20.48
C GLY A 23 12.61 2.97 21.99
N GLY A 24 12.90 1.81 22.57
CA GLY A 24 12.94 1.56 24.01
C GLY A 24 14.14 2.19 24.75
N GLY A 25 15.03 2.92 24.06
CA GLY A 25 16.20 3.57 24.66
C GLY A 25 16.43 4.99 24.16
N GLU A 26 17.19 5.80 24.92
CA GLU A 26 17.47 7.23 24.60
C GLU A 26 18.12 7.47 23.23
N LYS A 27 18.77 6.45 22.66
CA LYS A 27 19.46 6.51 21.36
C LYS A 27 18.73 5.77 20.24
N GLU A 28 17.59 5.17 20.53
CA GLU A 28 16.84 4.44 19.52
C GLU A 28 16.03 5.40 18.65
N PRO A 29 15.88 5.09 17.35
CA PRO A 29 15.13 5.92 16.42
C PRO A 29 13.66 6.01 16.84
N SER A 30 13.05 7.17 16.62
CA SER A 30 11.61 7.30 16.59
C SER A 30 11.10 7.19 15.16
N TYR A 31 9.88 6.68 15.04
CA TYR A 31 9.18 6.48 13.79
C TYR A 31 7.82 7.14 13.86
N VAL A 32 7.44 7.83 12.79
CA VAL A 32 6.06 8.26 12.56
C VAL A 32 5.38 7.18 11.74
N ILE A 33 4.18 6.76 12.14
CA ILE A 33 3.39 5.77 11.40
C ILE A 33 2.23 6.47 10.72
N THR A 34 2.16 6.45 9.39
CA THR A 34 1.03 7.03 8.64
C THR A 34 -0.21 6.12 8.70
N PRO A 35 -1.41 6.63 8.37
CA PRO A 35 -2.60 5.80 8.29
C PRO A 35 -2.49 4.63 7.31
N LEU A 36 -1.76 4.79 6.20
CA LEU A 36 -1.49 3.69 5.25
C LEU A 36 -0.32 2.78 5.68
N GLY A 37 0.23 2.97 6.88
CA GLY A 37 1.25 2.08 7.44
C GLY A 37 2.69 2.38 7.02
N ALA A 38 3.00 3.56 6.47
CA ALA A 38 4.39 3.94 6.26
C ALA A 38 5.08 4.13 7.63
N LYS A 39 6.16 3.39 7.88
CA LYS A 39 6.95 3.46 9.12
C LYS A 39 8.15 4.39 8.93
N ILE A 40 7.91 5.68 9.13
CA ILE A 40 8.79 6.75 8.66
C ILE A 40 9.80 7.17 9.74
N ASN A 41 11.08 6.86 9.50
CA ASN A 41 12.20 7.58 10.15
C ASN A 41 12.73 8.73 9.28
N ARG A 42 12.78 8.50 7.97
CA ARG A 42 13.26 9.44 6.95
C ARG A 42 12.26 9.54 5.80
N VAL A 43 12.15 10.73 5.23
CA VAL A 43 11.33 11.02 4.05
C VAL A 43 12.20 11.59 2.94
N PHE A 44 11.80 11.31 1.70
CA PHE A 44 12.32 11.96 0.51
C PHE A 44 11.15 12.66 -0.18
N ILE A 45 11.24 13.99 -0.26
CA ILE A 45 10.18 14.88 -0.72
C ILE A 45 10.71 15.64 -1.92
N VAL A 46 9.91 15.79 -2.97
CA VAL A 46 10.13 16.78 -4.03
C VAL A 46 8.87 17.61 -4.22
N GLY A 47 9.01 18.92 -4.18
CA GLY A 47 7.88 19.84 -4.27
C GLY A 47 8.32 21.28 -4.48
N VAL A 48 7.38 22.22 -4.37
CA VAL A 48 7.60 23.66 -4.48
C VAL A 48 7.92 24.22 -3.10
N LEU A 49 9.12 24.75 -2.90
CA LEU A 49 9.47 25.56 -1.75
C LEU A 49 8.75 26.91 -1.88
N THR A 50 7.71 27.14 -1.08
CA THR A 50 6.87 28.36 -1.18
C THR A 50 7.40 29.48 -0.31
N ASP A 51 7.78 29.16 0.93
CA ASP A 51 8.11 30.15 1.95
C ASP A 51 9.28 29.67 2.81
N ILE A 52 10.11 30.63 3.24
CA ILE A 52 11.20 30.43 4.20
C ILE A 52 11.15 31.58 5.21
N GLU A 53 10.98 31.24 6.47
CA GLU A 53 10.83 32.19 7.56
C GLU A 53 11.85 31.93 8.65
N ASN A 54 12.43 33.01 9.18
CA ASN A 54 13.25 32.91 10.37
C ASN A 54 12.35 33.02 11.61
N ILE A 55 12.26 31.93 12.37
CA ILE A 55 11.34 31.81 13.51
C ILE A 55 12.04 31.96 14.86
N SER A 56 13.33 32.30 14.87
CA SER A 56 14.08 32.53 16.10
C SER A 56 14.64 33.94 16.16
N GLU A 57 14.59 34.56 17.35
CA GLU A 57 15.15 35.90 17.59
C GLU A 57 16.65 35.98 17.29
N GLU A 58 17.38 34.87 17.44
CA GLU A 58 18.82 34.78 17.11
C GLU A 58 19.12 34.44 15.64
N GLY A 59 18.10 34.25 14.80
CA GLY A 59 18.27 33.96 13.38
C GLY A 59 18.69 32.53 13.03
N LYS A 60 18.66 31.59 13.99
CA LYS A 60 19.27 30.24 13.92
C LYS A 60 18.31 29.09 13.65
N MET A 61 17.01 29.36 13.47
CA MET A 61 15.98 28.39 13.11
C MET A 61 15.16 28.93 11.94
N LEU A 62 15.12 28.16 10.87
CA LEU A 62 14.28 28.40 9.71
C LEU A 62 13.09 27.43 9.73
N ARG A 63 11.91 27.98 9.46
CA ARG A 63 10.74 27.23 9.05
C ARG A 63 10.58 27.41 7.55
N ALA A 64 10.38 26.32 6.83
CA ALA A 64 10.07 26.38 5.41
C ALA A 64 8.89 25.47 5.07
N HIS A 65 8.21 25.80 3.99
CA HIS A 65 7.06 25.05 3.48
C HIS A 65 7.38 24.51 2.09
N VAL A 66 7.19 23.19 1.92
CA VAL A 66 7.32 22.54 0.61
C VAL A 66 5.96 21.95 0.23
N SER A 67 5.35 22.50 -0.80
CA SER A 67 4.07 22.04 -1.34
C SER A 67 4.27 20.91 -2.33
N ASP A 68 3.52 19.84 -2.18
CA ASP A 68 3.25 18.88 -3.26
C ASP A 68 1.79 19.06 -3.73
N PRO A 69 1.28 18.24 -4.68
CA PRO A 69 -0.10 18.37 -5.17
C PRO A 69 -1.18 18.14 -4.10
N THR A 70 -0.83 17.48 -2.99
CA THR A 70 -1.78 16.99 -1.98
C THR A 70 -1.77 17.86 -0.72
N GLY A 71 -0.72 18.65 -0.51
CA GLY A 71 -0.60 19.50 0.67
C GLY A 71 0.79 20.06 0.86
N VAL A 72 1.11 20.40 2.11
CA VAL A 72 2.34 21.11 2.47
C VAL A 72 3.10 20.36 3.56
N PHE A 73 4.38 20.11 3.32
CA PHE A 73 5.32 19.67 4.34
C PHE A 73 5.88 20.86 5.12
N THR A 74 5.86 20.76 6.45
CA THR A 74 6.55 21.72 7.32
C THR A 74 7.98 21.26 7.59
N ILE A 75 8.96 22.09 7.21
CA ILE A 75 10.39 21.83 7.37
C ILE A 75 10.96 22.73 8.47
N TYR A 76 11.67 22.15 9.43
CA TYR A 76 12.43 22.91 10.43
C TYR A 76 13.93 22.63 10.30
N SER A 77 14.70 23.65 9.94
CA SER A 77 16.16 23.59 9.90
C SER A 77 16.76 24.55 10.91
N GLY A 78 17.87 24.19 11.54
CA GLY A 78 18.51 25.12 12.47
C GLY A 78 19.96 24.78 12.79
N LYS A 79 20.45 25.37 13.89
CA LYS A 79 21.86 25.34 14.35
C LYS A 79 22.58 23.98 14.35
N TYR A 80 21.88 22.85 14.38
CA TYR A 80 22.49 21.51 14.31
C TYR A 80 22.66 20.97 12.88
N GLN A 81 22.22 21.71 11.85
CA GLN A 81 22.49 21.47 10.43
C GLN A 81 22.84 22.80 9.73
N PRO A 82 23.97 23.45 10.08
CA PRO A 82 24.30 24.77 9.57
C PRO A 82 24.41 24.80 8.04
N ASP A 83 24.99 23.76 7.43
CA ASP A 83 25.16 23.70 5.98
C ASP A 83 23.83 23.62 5.23
N VAL A 84 22.89 22.79 5.72
CA VAL A 84 21.55 22.65 5.14
C VAL A 84 20.72 23.91 5.35
N THR A 85 20.83 24.51 6.54
CA THR A 85 20.14 25.78 6.86
C THR A 85 20.62 26.90 5.95
N LYS A 86 21.93 27.02 5.74
CA LYS A 86 22.52 28.00 4.82
C LYS A 86 22.04 27.78 3.39
N LYS A 87 22.13 26.55 2.87
CA LYS A 87 21.62 26.21 1.53
C LYS A 87 20.15 26.57 1.39
N LEU A 88 19.32 26.20 2.36
CA LEU A 88 17.89 26.50 2.34
C LEU A 88 17.64 28.01 2.28
N SER A 89 18.34 28.81 3.09
CA SER A 89 18.19 30.29 3.07
C SER A 89 18.70 30.99 1.82
N GLU A 90 19.50 30.32 1.00
CA GLU A 90 20.07 30.86 -0.24
C GLU A 90 19.19 30.56 -1.48
N ILE A 91 18.16 29.72 -1.34
CA ILE A 91 17.23 29.40 -2.44
C ILE A 91 16.18 30.50 -2.55
N ASP A 92 16.04 31.07 -3.74
CA ASP A 92 14.98 32.03 -4.05
C ASP A 92 13.63 31.29 -4.18
N THR A 93 12.61 31.70 -3.42
CA THR A 93 11.26 31.13 -3.54
C THR A 93 10.40 31.90 -4.54
N PRO A 94 9.50 31.22 -5.30
CA PRO A 94 9.27 29.78 -5.32
C PRO A 94 10.31 29.00 -6.14
N ALA A 95 10.73 27.83 -5.66
CA ALA A 95 11.64 26.93 -6.37
C ALA A 95 11.25 25.46 -6.19
N PHE A 96 11.50 24.62 -7.20
CA PHE A 96 11.38 23.18 -7.02
C PHE A 96 12.58 22.66 -6.24
N VAL A 97 12.34 21.94 -5.15
CA VAL A 97 13.39 21.39 -4.30
C VAL A 97 13.17 19.92 -4.01
N ALA A 98 14.26 19.17 -3.90
CA ALA A 98 14.27 17.85 -3.30
C ALA A 98 14.88 17.91 -1.90
N ILE A 99 14.17 17.34 -0.92
CA ILE A 99 14.57 17.27 0.48
C ILE A 99 14.63 15.81 0.92
N THR A 100 15.77 15.42 1.49
CA THR A 100 15.82 14.24 2.35
C THR A 100 15.86 14.70 3.79
N GLY A 101 15.00 14.19 4.66
CA GLY A 101 14.94 14.64 6.04
C GLY A 101 14.46 13.57 7.01
N LYS A 102 14.70 13.80 8.30
CA LYS A 102 14.16 12.96 9.38
C LYS A 102 12.78 13.42 9.76
N SER A 103 11.86 12.48 9.88
CA SER A 103 10.53 12.76 10.43
C SER A 103 10.63 13.05 11.93
N ARG A 104 9.80 13.98 12.40
CA ARG A 104 9.66 14.38 13.80
C ARG A 104 8.19 14.54 14.10
N ALA A 105 7.72 13.91 15.17
CA ALA A 105 6.44 14.22 15.78
C ALA A 105 6.66 15.17 16.96
N PHE A 106 5.70 16.06 17.20
CA PHE A 106 5.66 16.91 18.38
C PHE A 106 4.21 17.16 18.78
N GLU A 107 4.00 17.44 20.06
CA GLU A 107 2.68 17.58 20.68
C GLU A 107 2.63 18.93 21.42
N PRO A 108 2.25 20.03 20.74
CA PRO A 108 2.14 21.35 21.35
C PRO A 108 1.03 21.41 22.42
N GLU A 109 -0.06 20.69 22.14
CA GLU A 109 -1.24 20.60 22.99
C GLU A 109 -1.51 19.13 23.28
N LYS A 110 -1.96 18.84 24.51
CA LYS A 110 -2.20 17.46 24.94
C LYS A 110 -3.21 16.77 24.01
N GLY A 111 -2.78 15.70 23.37
CA GLY A 111 -3.56 14.86 22.46
C GLY A 111 -3.48 15.27 20.99
N VAL A 112 -2.80 16.38 20.64
CA VAL A 112 -2.68 16.82 19.24
C VAL A 112 -1.24 16.66 18.77
N ILE A 113 -1.02 15.65 17.94
CA ILE A 113 0.29 15.33 17.36
C ILE A 113 0.39 15.98 15.98
N TYR A 114 1.47 16.73 15.78
CA TYR A 114 1.87 17.26 14.48
C TYR A 114 3.19 16.63 14.05
N VAL A 115 3.38 16.57 12.74
CA VAL A 115 4.62 16.09 12.15
C VAL A 115 5.37 17.20 11.44
N SER A 116 6.69 17.07 11.39
CA SER A 116 7.57 17.97 10.64
C SER A 116 8.79 17.22 10.15
N VAL A 117 9.50 17.83 9.21
CA VAL A 117 10.70 17.23 8.62
C VAL A 117 11.91 18.07 9.01
N ARG A 118 12.91 17.41 9.60
CA ARG A 118 14.22 18.00 9.84
C ARG A 118 15.13 17.66 8.67
N PRO A 119 15.51 18.61 7.80
CA PRO A 119 16.21 18.30 6.57
C PRO A 119 17.65 17.85 6.86
N GLU A 120 18.09 16.83 6.14
CA GLU A 120 19.48 16.35 6.12
C GLU A 120 20.20 16.81 4.85
N ASN A 121 19.45 17.02 3.76
CA ASN A 121 19.94 17.58 2.51
C ASN A 121 18.81 18.30 1.78
N VAL A 122 19.15 19.34 1.04
CA VAL A 122 18.26 20.09 0.14
C VAL A 122 19.02 20.43 -1.15
N CYS A 123 18.34 20.34 -2.29
CA CYS A 123 18.82 20.81 -3.58
C CYS A 123 17.67 21.28 -4.46
N GLU A 124 17.91 22.30 -5.27
CA GLU A 124 17.00 22.70 -6.34
C GLU A 124 16.97 21.63 -7.44
N VAL A 125 15.80 21.43 -8.04
CA VAL A 125 15.56 20.45 -9.10
C VAL A 125 14.71 21.05 -10.21
N ASP A 126 14.57 20.33 -11.32
CA ASP A 126 13.72 20.75 -12.43
C ASP A 126 12.29 20.20 -12.31
N GLU A 127 11.40 20.73 -13.15
CA GLU A 127 10.01 20.26 -13.26
C GLU A 127 9.92 18.77 -13.58
N LYS A 128 10.81 18.25 -14.44
CA LYS A 128 10.82 16.84 -14.82
C LYS A 128 11.07 15.95 -13.61
N THR A 129 12.00 16.32 -12.74
CA THR A 129 12.30 15.60 -11.49
C THR A 129 11.12 15.65 -10.53
N ARG A 130 10.45 16.80 -10.41
CA ARG A 130 9.21 16.95 -9.61
C ARG A 130 8.10 16.04 -10.14
N ASN A 131 7.85 16.05 -11.44
CA ASN A 131 6.81 15.23 -12.05
C ASN A 131 7.10 13.73 -11.91
N PHE A 132 8.35 13.32 -12.12
CA PHE A 132 8.77 11.94 -11.90
C PHE A 132 8.61 11.52 -10.43
N HIS A 133 8.94 12.41 -9.48
CA HIS A 133 8.71 12.12 -8.06
C HIS A 133 7.23 11.93 -7.73
N ILE A 134 6.33 12.75 -8.28
CA ILE A 134 4.88 12.60 -8.07
C ILE A 134 4.42 11.22 -8.57
N LEU A 135 4.82 10.80 -9.77
CA LEU A 135 4.49 9.47 -10.31
C LEU A 135 4.98 8.33 -9.40
N GLU A 136 6.24 8.38 -8.97
CA GLU A 136 6.80 7.37 -8.06
C GLU A 136 6.08 7.37 -6.71
N THR A 137 5.72 8.54 -6.18
CA THR A 137 4.97 8.63 -4.93
C THR A 137 3.55 8.10 -5.11
N CYS A 138 2.86 8.35 -6.22
CA CYS A 138 1.57 7.70 -6.55
C CYS A 138 1.69 6.18 -6.51
N LYS A 139 2.69 5.61 -7.18
CA LYS A 139 2.93 4.16 -7.20
C LYS A 139 3.17 3.61 -5.78
N HIS A 140 4.06 4.25 -5.03
CA HIS A 140 4.36 3.83 -3.66
C HIS A 140 3.13 3.95 -2.73
N THR A 141 2.27 4.96 -2.93
CA THR A 141 1.03 5.12 -2.17
C THR A 141 0.04 4.03 -2.53
N LEU A 142 -0.09 3.67 -3.81
CA LEU A 142 -0.92 2.55 -4.24
C LEU A 142 -0.48 1.22 -3.61
N GLU A 143 0.82 0.92 -3.62
CA GLU A 143 1.38 -0.28 -2.97
C GLU A 143 1.02 -0.34 -1.47
N ARG A 144 0.97 0.81 -0.78
CA ARG A 144 0.55 0.87 0.63
C ARG A 144 -0.97 0.69 0.80
N ILE A 145 -1.78 1.25 -0.11
CA ILE A 145 -3.23 1.07 -0.11
C ILE A 145 -3.56 -0.41 -0.29
N GLU A 146 -2.97 -1.07 -1.29
CA GLU A 146 -3.16 -2.50 -1.57
C GLU A 146 -2.76 -3.36 -0.35
N ALA A 147 -1.58 -3.10 0.23
CA ALA A 147 -1.13 -3.79 1.42
C ALA A 147 -2.05 -3.60 2.63
N MET A 148 -2.58 -2.39 2.82
CA MET A 148 -3.56 -2.09 3.87
C MET A 148 -4.89 -2.81 3.61
N GLN A 149 -5.34 -2.84 2.35
CA GLN A 149 -6.55 -3.54 1.92
C GLN A 149 -6.46 -5.04 2.25
N GLU A 150 -5.34 -5.69 1.89
CA GLU A 150 -5.08 -7.09 2.22
C GLU A 150 -5.08 -7.32 3.73
N ALA A 151 -4.45 -6.42 4.50
CA ALA A 151 -4.45 -6.51 5.95
C ALA A 151 -5.85 -6.40 6.57
N LEU A 152 -6.72 -5.53 6.04
CA LEU A 152 -8.08 -5.33 6.53
C LEU A 152 -9.01 -6.51 6.19
N LYS A 153 -8.70 -7.31 5.16
CA LYS A 153 -9.43 -8.56 4.85
C LYS A 153 -9.14 -9.67 5.87
N LEU A 154 -8.02 -9.61 6.58
CA LEU A 154 -7.64 -10.61 7.58
C LEU A 154 -8.40 -10.37 8.90
N SER A 155 -8.91 -11.45 9.50
CA SER A 155 -9.56 -11.39 10.82
C SER A 155 -8.59 -11.01 11.95
N GLN A 156 -7.33 -11.43 11.83
CA GLN A 156 -6.24 -11.09 12.76
C GLN A 156 -4.95 -10.75 11.99
N PRO A 157 -4.84 -9.52 11.44
CA PRO A 157 -3.67 -9.13 10.68
C PRO A 157 -2.42 -9.16 11.56
N ASN A 158 -1.36 -9.77 11.03
CA ASN A 158 -0.06 -9.83 11.68
C ASN A 158 1.07 -9.69 10.66
N VAL A 159 2.26 -9.35 11.16
CA VAL A 159 3.43 -9.05 10.31
C VAL A 159 3.81 -10.25 9.43
N TYR A 160 3.72 -11.47 9.97
CA TYR A 160 4.16 -12.68 9.29
C TYR A 160 3.30 -12.99 8.05
N ASP A 161 1.98 -12.89 8.17
CA ASP A 161 1.07 -13.15 7.04
C ASP A 161 1.22 -12.10 5.93
N LEU A 162 1.37 -10.82 6.28
CA LEU A 162 1.63 -9.77 5.30
C LEU A 162 2.98 -9.94 4.58
N GLN A 163 4.01 -10.39 5.30
CA GLN A 163 5.30 -10.70 4.67
C GLN A 163 5.23 -11.89 3.71
N LYS A 164 4.36 -12.89 3.98
CA LYS A 164 4.12 -14.00 3.04
C LYS A 164 3.49 -13.56 1.74
N LEU A 165 2.69 -12.49 1.77
CA LEU A 165 2.14 -11.85 0.57
C LEU A 165 3.18 -11.04 -0.22
N GLY A 166 4.42 -10.95 0.28
CA GLY A 166 5.54 -10.29 -0.40
C GLY A 166 5.81 -8.86 0.05
N TYR A 167 5.04 -8.32 1.01
CA TYR A 167 5.24 -6.96 1.50
C TYR A 167 6.50 -6.83 2.36
N PRO A 168 7.23 -5.70 2.27
CA PRO A 168 8.45 -5.49 3.04
C PRO A 168 8.13 -5.37 4.53
N LYS A 169 9.05 -5.88 5.37
CA LYS A 169 8.87 -5.98 6.82
C LYS A 169 8.47 -4.65 7.45
N GLU A 170 9.10 -3.55 7.04
CA GLU A 170 8.86 -2.22 7.58
C GLU A 170 7.45 -1.72 7.30
N LEU A 171 6.90 -2.04 6.11
CA LEU A 171 5.52 -1.74 5.76
C LEU A 171 4.56 -2.60 6.58
N CYS A 172 4.81 -3.92 6.68
CA CYS A 172 3.98 -4.82 7.48
C CYS A 172 3.89 -4.35 8.94
N GLU A 173 5.04 -4.03 9.56
CA GLU A 173 5.07 -3.50 10.92
C GLU A 173 4.29 -2.18 11.05
N GLY A 174 4.42 -1.27 10.08
CA GLY A 174 3.69 -0.01 10.08
C GLY A 174 2.19 -0.20 9.92
N ILE A 175 1.73 -1.08 9.02
CA ILE A 175 0.32 -1.43 8.82
C ILE A 175 -0.31 -1.98 10.11
N ILE A 176 0.34 -2.92 10.79
CA ILE A 176 -0.17 -3.48 12.05
C ILE A 176 -0.28 -2.41 13.14
N ASN A 177 0.66 -1.45 13.19
CA ASN A 177 0.56 -0.32 14.12
C ASN A 177 -0.55 0.65 13.71
N ALA A 178 -0.72 0.91 12.42
CA ALA A 178 -1.74 1.80 11.89
C ALA A 178 -3.17 1.28 12.16
N ILE A 179 -3.45 0.00 11.88
CA ILE A 179 -4.75 -0.62 12.15
C ILE A 179 -5.14 -0.49 13.63
N LYS A 180 -4.19 -0.71 14.54
CA LYS A 180 -4.41 -0.59 16.00
C LYS A 180 -4.74 0.84 16.43
N HIS A 181 -4.14 1.83 15.78
CA HIS A 181 -4.23 3.24 16.18
C HIS A 181 -5.37 4.00 15.49
N TYR A 182 -5.43 3.96 14.15
CA TYR A 182 -6.34 4.78 13.35
C TYR A 182 -7.77 4.21 13.26
N ARG A 183 -7.96 2.90 13.50
CA ARG A 183 -9.23 2.14 13.55
C ARG A 183 -10.12 2.18 12.29
N ASN A 184 -10.41 3.36 11.73
CA ASN A 184 -11.24 3.58 10.55
C ASN A 184 -10.41 4.32 9.50
N ILE A 185 -9.57 3.60 8.77
CA ILE A 185 -8.75 4.15 7.70
C ILE A 185 -9.63 4.22 6.45
N ASP A 186 -9.91 5.43 5.96
CA ASP A 186 -10.64 5.65 4.72
C ASP A 186 -9.69 5.53 3.51
N LEU A 187 -9.65 4.34 2.92
CA LEU A 187 -8.81 4.07 1.75
C LEU A 187 -9.28 4.84 0.51
N GLN A 188 -10.57 5.13 0.39
CA GLN A 188 -11.10 5.84 -0.78
C GLN A 188 -10.53 7.26 -0.85
N ARG A 189 -10.42 7.96 0.30
CA ARG A 189 -9.75 9.26 0.38
C ARG A 189 -8.35 9.24 -0.22
N TYR A 190 -7.55 8.19 0.07
CA TYR A 190 -6.18 8.10 -0.47
C TYR A 190 -6.13 7.73 -1.95
N ILE A 191 -7.13 7.01 -2.47
CA ILE A 191 -7.30 6.77 -3.91
C ILE A 191 -7.63 8.08 -4.64
N ASP A 192 -8.53 8.88 -4.07
CA ASP A 192 -8.89 10.19 -4.62
C ASP A 192 -7.67 11.13 -4.62
N LEU A 193 -6.88 11.11 -3.55
CA LEU A 193 -5.60 11.83 -3.45
C LEU A 193 -4.60 11.43 -4.55
N ILE A 194 -4.47 10.13 -4.87
CA ILE A 194 -3.63 9.68 -6.00
C ILE A 194 -4.17 10.27 -7.31
N SER A 195 -5.49 10.27 -7.49
CA SER A 195 -6.14 10.81 -8.69
C SER A 195 -5.88 12.31 -8.85
N GLU A 196 -5.98 13.08 -7.77
CA GLU A 196 -5.62 14.50 -7.73
C GLU A 196 -4.15 14.74 -8.09
N ALA A 197 -3.24 13.96 -7.50
CA ALA A 197 -1.81 14.06 -7.78
C ALA A 197 -1.45 13.70 -9.22
N LEU A 198 -2.14 12.72 -9.83
CA LEU A 198 -1.96 12.37 -11.25
C LEU A 198 -2.54 13.45 -12.17
N ASN A 199 -3.72 13.99 -11.85
CA ASN A 199 -4.33 15.09 -12.60
C ASN A 199 -3.44 16.34 -12.63
N TYR A 200 -2.70 16.59 -11.55
CA TYR A 200 -1.73 17.68 -11.49
C TYR A 200 -0.60 17.56 -12.52
N LEU A 201 -0.31 16.36 -13.04
CA LEU A 201 0.71 16.14 -14.07
C LEU A 201 0.20 16.36 -15.50
N ILE A 202 -1.11 16.51 -15.67
CA ILE A 202 -1.73 16.68 -16.97
C ILE A 202 -1.65 18.15 -17.36
N PRO A 203 -1.13 18.48 -18.56
CA PRO A 203 -1.11 19.86 -19.04
C PRO A 203 -2.51 20.48 -19.03
N LEU A 204 -2.60 21.77 -18.68
CA LEU A 204 -3.86 22.51 -18.75
C LEU A 204 -4.47 22.41 -20.16
N GLY A 205 -5.66 21.83 -20.25
CA GLY A 205 -6.41 21.68 -21.51
C GLY A 205 -6.30 20.31 -22.18
N GLU A 206 -5.55 19.38 -21.60
CA GLU A 206 -5.62 17.95 -21.95
C GLU A 206 -6.52 17.23 -20.95
N GLU A 207 -7.44 16.40 -21.44
CA GLU A 207 -8.19 15.47 -20.60
C GLU A 207 -7.38 14.17 -20.47
N LEU A 208 -7.52 13.47 -19.34
CA LEU A 208 -7.10 12.07 -19.30
C LEU A 208 -7.75 11.36 -20.48
N PRO A 209 -7.01 10.53 -21.25
CA PRO A 209 -7.66 9.62 -22.17
C PRO A 209 -8.69 8.84 -21.35
N VAL A 210 -9.94 8.84 -21.82
CA VAL A 210 -10.97 7.98 -21.23
C VAL A 210 -10.48 6.55 -21.45
N ILE A 211 -9.93 5.97 -20.40
CA ILE A 211 -9.71 4.55 -20.34
C ILE A 211 -11.13 4.00 -20.27
N GLU A 212 -11.66 3.51 -21.40
CA GLU A 212 -12.77 2.58 -21.35
C GLU A 212 -12.38 1.57 -20.29
N LYS A 213 -13.24 1.36 -19.27
CA LYS A 213 -13.06 0.29 -18.30
C LYS A 213 -13.04 -1.01 -19.10
N THR A 214 -11.88 -1.33 -19.66
CA THR A 214 -11.45 -2.69 -19.83
C THR A 214 -11.47 -3.17 -18.41
N GLU A 215 -12.38 -4.09 -18.09
CA GLU A 215 -12.34 -4.79 -16.83
C GLU A 215 -10.87 -5.16 -16.62
N MET A 216 -10.23 -4.49 -15.66
CA MET A 216 -9.03 -5.03 -15.09
C MET A 216 -9.55 -6.29 -14.42
N ILE A 217 -9.45 -7.41 -15.14
CA ILE A 217 -9.45 -8.73 -14.55
C ILE A 217 -8.43 -8.57 -13.43
N GLU A 218 -8.89 -8.54 -12.19
CA GLU A 218 -8.00 -8.53 -11.04
C GLU A 218 -7.12 -9.76 -11.22
N GLU A 219 -5.87 -9.56 -11.64
CA GLU A 219 -4.79 -10.50 -11.36
C GLU A 219 -4.56 -10.44 -9.84
N THR A 220 -5.54 -10.94 -9.09
CA THR A 220 -5.23 -11.87 -8.01
C THR A 220 -4.17 -12.82 -8.56
N PRO A 221 -3.16 -13.24 -7.79
CA PRO A 221 -2.32 -14.33 -8.23
C PRO A 221 -3.28 -15.48 -8.51
N THR A 222 -3.60 -15.69 -9.79
CA THR A 222 -4.33 -16.83 -10.25
C THR A 222 -3.39 -17.97 -9.88
N VAL A 223 -3.66 -18.58 -8.73
CA VAL A 223 -3.67 -20.04 -8.66
C VAL A 223 -4.40 -20.40 -9.92
N ASN A 224 -3.65 -20.84 -10.94
CA ASN A 224 -4.13 -21.10 -12.29
C ASN A 224 -5.61 -21.47 -12.21
N GLU A 225 -6.54 -20.56 -12.52
CA GLU A 225 -7.83 -20.98 -13.02
C GLU A 225 -7.48 -21.54 -14.40
N LYS A 226 -6.99 -22.78 -14.40
CA LYS A 226 -7.28 -23.67 -15.49
C LYS A 226 -8.79 -23.68 -15.50
N ILE A 227 -9.36 -22.87 -16.37
CA ILE A 227 -10.75 -22.99 -16.78
C ILE A 227 -10.83 -24.44 -17.26
N VAL A 228 -11.37 -25.29 -16.39
CA VAL A 228 -11.69 -26.66 -16.76
C VAL A 228 -12.72 -26.50 -17.87
N PRO A 229 -12.45 -26.98 -19.10
CA PRO A 229 -13.42 -26.86 -20.17
C PRO A 229 -14.77 -27.41 -19.71
N ASP A 230 -15.87 -26.73 -20.03
CA ASP A 230 -17.23 -27.16 -19.65
C ASP A 230 -17.50 -28.63 -20.04
N GLU A 231 -16.83 -29.14 -21.08
CA GLU A 231 -16.86 -30.56 -21.47
C GLU A 231 -16.36 -31.50 -20.37
N ILE A 232 -15.26 -31.15 -19.69
CA ILE A 232 -14.68 -31.96 -18.61
C ILE A 232 -15.57 -31.89 -17.38
N GLU A 233 -16.11 -30.73 -17.02
CA GLU A 233 -17.06 -30.61 -15.91
C GLU A 233 -18.32 -31.46 -16.14
N ASN A 234 -18.85 -31.43 -17.37
CA ASN A 234 -20.00 -32.25 -17.73
C ASN A 234 -19.66 -33.75 -17.65
N MET A 235 -18.48 -34.16 -18.10
CA MET A 235 -18.04 -35.57 -17.97
C MET A 235 -17.90 -35.99 -16.51
N VAL A 236 -17.32 -35.14 -15.66
CA VAL A 236 -17.17 -35.42 -14.22
C VAL A 236 -18.53 -35.48 -13.54
N LEU A 237 -19.46 -34.58 -13.87
CA LEU A 237 -20.81 -34.59 -13.34
C LEU A 237 -21.58 -35.86 -13.72
N GLU A 238 -21.46 -36.33 -14.97
CA GLU A 238 -22.08 -37.58 -15.40
C GLU A 238 -21.47 -38.80 -14.67
N ILE A 239 -20.15 -38.82 -14.45
CA ILE A 239 -19.49 -39.86 -13.64
C ILE A 239 -20.02 -39.85 -12.20
N ILE A 240 -20.23 -38.68 -11.60
CA ILE A 240 -20.80 -38.57 -10.25
C ILE A 240 -22.22 -39.14 -10.25
N LYS A 241 -23.08 -38.74 -11.18
CA LYS A 241 -24.47 -39.24 -11.28
C LYS A 241 -24.54 -40.75 -11.49
N ASP A 242 -23.63 -41.31 -12.29
CA ASP A 242 -23.59 -42.75 -12.57
C ASP A 242 -23.14 -43.57 -11.35
N LEU A 243 -22.29 -43.00 -10.50
CA LEU A 243 -21.79 -43.63 -9.27
C LEU A 243 -22.64 -43.33 -8.04
N GLU A 244 -23.50 -42.32 -8.11
CA GLU A 244 -24.25 -41.81 -6.97
C GLU A 244 -25.24 -42.84 -6.43
N SER A 245 -25.06 -43.15 -5.14
CA SER A 245 -26.01 -43.93 -4.34
C SER A 245 -26.65 -43.04 -3.27
N GLU A 246 -27.58 -43.56 -2.46
CA GLU A 246 -28.22 -42.78 -1.39
C GLU A 246 -27.20 -42.09 -0.45
N ASN A 247 -26.02 -42.68 -0.30
CA ASN A 247 -24.95 -42.21 0.58
C ASN A 247 -23.91 -41.29 -0.09
N GLY A 248 -24.08 -40.93 -1.37
CA GLY A 248 -23.09 -40.17 -2.14
C GLY A 248 -21.93 -41.03 -2.67
N VAL A 249 -20.92 -40.38 -3.22
CA VAL A 249 -19.75 -41.01 -3.86
C VAL A 249 -18.46 -40.54 -3.18
N PRO A 250 -17.57 -41.45 -2.75
CA PRO A 250 -16.27 -41.07 -2.21
C PRO A 250 -15.42 -40.33 -3.25
N TRP A 251 -14.73 -39.27 -2.81
CA TRP A 251 -13.86 -38.44 -3.64
C TRP A 251 -12.84 -39.27 -4.44
N ASP A 252 -12.14 -40.17 -3.76
CA ASP A 252 -11.11 -41.03 -4.37
C ASP A 252 -11.68 -41.89 -5.51
N MET A 253 -12.94 -42.33 -5.38
CA MET A 253 -13.62 -43.16 -6.38
C MET A 253 -13.98 -42.36 -7.64
N ILE A 254 -14.36 -41.09 -7.48
CA ILE A 254 -14.63 -40.19 -8.60
C ILE A 254 -13.34 -39.95 -9.38
N ILE A 255 -12.24 -39.65 -8.69
CA ILE A 255 -10.93 -39.41 -9.31
C ILE A 255 -10.43 -40.65 -10.06
N GLU A 256 -10.57 -41.84 -9.48
CA GLU A 256 -10.17 -43.09 -10.14
C GLU A 256 -10.96 -43.31 -11.44
N LYS A 257 -12.28 -43.07 -11.42
CA LYS A 257 -13.16 -43.20 -12.59
C LYS A 257 -12.90 -42.13 -13.66
N CYS A 258 -12.59 -40.90 -13.26
CA CYS A 258 -12.20 -39.85 -14.17
C CYS A 258 -10.89 -40.21 -14.91
N ASN A 259 -9.93 -40.80 -14.20
CA ASN A 259 -8.68 -41.26 -14.79
C ASN A 259 -8.89 -42.42 -15.79
N GLU A 260 -9.79 -43.37 -15.48
CA GLU A 260 -10.22 -44.42 -16.43
C GLU A 260 -10.88 -43.83 -17.69
N ALA A 261 -11.62 -42.73 -17.55
CA ALA A 261 -12.25 -41.99 -18.65
C ALA A 261 -11.28 -41.07 -19.42
N GLY A 262 -9.99 -41.04 -19.06
CA GLY A 262 -8.96 -40.26 -19.73
C GLY A 262 -8.83 -38.81 -19.24
N ILE A 263 -9.49 -38.44 -18.14
CA ILE A 263 -9.35 -37.14 -17.49
C ILE A 263 -8.18 -37.24 -16.49
N ASN A 264 -7.18 -36.38 -16.63
CA ASN A 264 -6.05 -36.37 -15.70
C ASN A 264 -6.55 -36.07 -14.27
N LYS A 265 -5.94 -36.70 -13.26
CA LYS A 265 -6.24 -36.51 -11.84
C LYS A 265 -6.36 -35.02 -11.44
N ASP A 266 -5.40 -34.20 -11.85
CA ASP A 266 -5.39 -32.77 -11.50
C ASP A 266 -6.61 -32.04 -12.10
N LEU A 267 -6.99 -32.38 -13.34
CA LEU A 267 -8.16 -31.81 -14.01
C LEU A 267 -9.48 -32.31 -13.41
N ALA A 268 -9.53 -33.55 -12.93
CA ALA A 268 -10.71 -34.11 -12.27
C ALA A 268 -10.95 -33.48 -10.89
N GLU A 269 -9.88 -33.22 -10.12
CA GLU A 269 -9.95 -32.51 -8.85
C GLU A 269 -10.39 -31.05 -9.06
N GLU A 270 -9.83 -30.36 -10.05
CA GLU A 270 -10.22 -29.00 -10.42
C GLU A 270 -11.69 -28.93 -10.88
N ALA A 271 -12.15 -29.90 -11.67
CA ALA A 271 -13.54 -30.00 -12.12
C ALA A 271 -14.52 -30.20 -10.95
N LEU A 272 -14.16 -31.06 -9.99
CA LEU A 272 -14.96 -31.32 -8.79
C LEU A 272 -15.13 -30.07 -7.94
N VAL A 273 -14.04 -29.34 -7.70
CA VAL A 273 -14.06 -28.08 -6.95
C VAL A 273 -14.94 -27.05 -7.66
N SER A 274 -14.80 -26.91 -8.98
CA SER A 274 -15.65 -26.01 -9.78
C SER A 274 -17.15 -26.36 -9.68
N LEU A 275 -17.51 -27.64 -9.76
CA LEU A 275 -18.89 -28.11 -9.60
C LEU A 275 -19.45 -27.82 -8.19
N MET A 276 -18.60 -27.87 -7.16
CA MET A 276 -18.97 -27.51 -5.79
C MET A 276 -19.20 -26.00 -5.64
N ASP A 277 -18.32 -25.18 -6.21
CA ASP A 277 -18.45 -23.72 -6.19
C ASP A 277 -19.69 -23.23 -6.96
N LYS A 278 -20.05 -23.92 -8.06
CA LYS A 278 -21.30 -23.70 -8.81
C LYS A 278 -22.54 -24.21 -8.08
N GLY A 279 -22.38 -24.92 -6.95
CA GLY A 279 -23.47 -25.51 -6.17
C GLY A 279 -24.19 -26.67 -6.85
N ILE A 280 -23.59 -27.27 -7.90
CA ILE A 280 -24.16 -28.40 -8.64
C ILE A 280 -23.97 -29.71 -7.86
N VAL A 281 -22.88 -29.79 -7.09
CA VAL A 281 -22.60 -30.89 -6.15
C VAL A 281 -22.20 -30.31 -4.80
N PHE A 282 -22.34 -31.10 -3.74
CA PHE A 282 -21.98 -30.71 -2.38
C PHE A 282 -21.41 -31.89 -1.59
N GLU A 283 -20.73 -31.58 -0.48
CA GLU A 283 -20.05 -32.56 0.38
C GLU A 283 -20.83 -32.74 1.71
N PRO A 284 -21.78 -33.70 1.80
CA PRO A 284 -22.53 -33.95 3.04
C PRO A 284 -21.66 -34.41 4.23
N SER A 285 -20.54 -35.07 3.93
CA SER A 285 -19.56 -35.53 4.92
C SER A 285 -18.18 -35.57 4.28
N LEU A 286 -17.14 -35.31 5.07
CA LEU A 286 -15.75 -35.22 4.60
C LEU A 286 -15.35 -36.40 3.69
N GLY A 287 -14.96 -36.09 2.46
CA GLY A 287 -14.55 -37.02 1.41
C GLY A 287 -15.69 -37.66 0.61
N VAL A 288 -16.95 -37.23 0.76
CA VAL A 288 -18.12 -37.80 0.06
C VAL A 288 -18.90 -36.72 -0.66
N ILE A 289 -19.06 -36.88 -1.98
CA ILE A 289 -19.72 -35.92 -2.86
C ILE A 289 -21.11 -36.41 -3.27
N LYS A 290 -22.06 -35.49 -3.35
CA LYS A 290 -23.46 -35.74 -3.73
C LYS A 290 -23.94 -34.66 -4.69
N THR A 291 -24.81 -35.00 -5.65
CA THR A 291 -25.44 -33.99 -6.49
C THR A 291 -26.51 -33.23 -5.71
N THR A 292 -26.61 -31.92 -5.95
CA THR A 292 -27.61 -31.03 -5.31
C THR A 292 -29.01 -31.27 -5.88
#